data_AF-A0A918AFI1-F1
#
_entry.id   AF-A0A918AFI1-F1
#
_cell.length_a   1.000
_cell.length_b   1.000
_cell.length_c   1.000
_cell.angle_alpha   90.00
_cell.angle_beta   90.00
_cell.angle_gamma   90.00
#
_symmetry.space_group_name_H-M   'P 1'
#
loop_
_entity.id
_entity.type
_entity.pdbx_description
1 polymer ?
#
loop_
_entity_poly.entity_id
_entity_poly.type
_entity_poly.pdbx_seq_one_letter_code
_entity_poly.pdbx_strand_id
1 'polypeptide(L)'
;MVSVTLVVLAAYVALRTGRAEDFFLVQVFLNAASALAWLASIVVRWPLLGVVVGLLTGQKFRWRRDPDLLRAYRYASWPWVGQYVLRVVVFGALWLAGQVLVLGIMRVALTWPLQAVCVAASWWILRRTLPADHPGLRHPREPAA
;
A
#
# COMPACT_ATOMS: atom_id res chain seq x y z
N MET A 1 13.69 -3.40 10.78
CA MET A 1 14.89 -3.82 10.01
C MET A 1 14.67 -5.11 9.21
N VAL A 2 13.90 -6.08 9.72
CA VAL A 2 13.63 -7.38 9.05
C VAL A 2 13.03 -7.26 7.63
N SER A 3 12.15 -6.30 7.38
CA SER A 3 11.49 -6.16 6.06
C SER A 3 12.43 -5.72 4.94
N VAL A 4 13.43 -4.88 5.24
CA VAL A 4 14.39 -4.39 4.24
C VAL A 4 15.34 -5.51 3.83
N THR A 5 15.74 -6.35 4.77
CA THR A 5 16.65 -7.48 4.53
C THR A 5 16.03 -8.52 3.59
N LEU A 6 14.75 -8.87 3.77
CA LEU A 6 14.05 -9.81 2.89
C LEU A 6 13.87 -9.26 1.46
N VAL A 7 13.57 -7.97 1.34
CA VAL A 7 13.47 -7.27 0.06
C VAL A 7 14.83 -7.30 -0.64
N VAL A 8 15.91 -6.90 0.03
CA VAL A 8 17.25 -6.87 -0.57
C VAL A 8 17.71 -8.26 -1.00
N LEU A 9 17.40 -9.32 -0.22
CA LEU A 9 17.75 -10.70 -0.58
C LEU A 9 17.02 -11.18 -1.84
N ALA A 10 15.73 -10.86 -1.97
CA ALA A 10 14.95 -11.19 -3.16
C ALA A 10 15.33 -10.32 -4.39
N ALA A 11 15.75 -9.07 -4.19
CA ALA A 11 16.28 -8.20 -5.25
C ALA A 11 17.59 -8.76 -5.81
N TYR A 12 18.46 -9.21 -4.91
CA TYR A 12 19.79 -9.71 -5.25
C TYR A 12 19.74 -10.98 -6.10
N VAL A 13 18.82 -11.90 -5.80
CA VAL A 13 18.63 -13.13 -6.57
C VAL A 13 18.06 -12.84 -7.98
N ALA A 14 17.18 -11.84 -8.11
CA ALA A 14 16.50 -11.51 -9.37
C ALA A 14 17.38 -10.75 -10.39
N LEU A 15 18.43 -10.04 -9.94
CA LEU A 15 19.31 -9.25 -10.83
C LEU A 15 20.30 -10.10 -11.65
N ARG A 16 20.31 -11.42 -11.48
CA ARG A 16 21.32 -12.31 -12.07
C ARG A 16 20.94 -12.92 -13.43
N THR A 17 19.72 -12.75 -13.93
CA THR A 17 19.15 -13.65 -14.98
C THR A 17 19.21 -13.18 -16.45
N GLY A 18 19.38 -11.89 -16.77
CA GLY A 18 19.70 -11.37 -18.11
C GLY A 18 18.74 -11.63 -19.30
N ARG A 19 17.41 -11.71 -19.12
CA ARG A 19 16.39 -11.94 -20.20
C ARG A 19 15.26 -10.90 -20.19
N ALA A 20 14.51 -10.76 -21.29
CA ALA A 20 13.36 -9.84 -21.39
C ALA A 20 12.23 -10.11 -20.36
N GLU A 21 12.14 -11.35 -19.89
CA GLU A 21 11.29 -11.78 -18.76
C GLU A 21 11.66 -11.06 -17.46
N ASP A 22 12.91 -10.62 -17.31
CA ASP A 22 13.40 -9.95 -16.11
C ASP A 22 12.78 -8.57 -15.91
N PHE A 23 12.34 -7.90 -16.98
CA PHE A 23 11.65 -6.62 -16.86
C PHE A 23 10.36 -6.75 -16.03
N PHE A 24 9.64 -7.86 -16.21
CA PHE A 24 8.44 -8.16 -15.42
C PHE A 24 8.78 -8.70 -14.04
N LEU A 25 9.91 -9.39 -13.90
CA LEU A 25 10.43 -9.88 -12.62
C LEU A 25 10.82 -8.70 -11.70
N VAL A 26 11.53 -7.70 -12.23
CA VAL A 26 11.82 -6.43 -11.53
C VAL A 26 10.52 -5.73 -11.14
N GLN A 27 9.51 -5.74 -12.01
CA GLN A 27 8.21 -5.17 -11.69
C GLN A 27 7.46 -5.92 -10.58
N VAL A 28 7.42 -7.26 -10.62
CA VAL A 28 6.83 -8.09 -9.56
C VAL A 28 7.54 -7.80 -8.24
N PHE A 29 8.86 -7.71 -8.28
CA PHE A 29 9.69 -7.39 -7.13
C PHE A 29 9.39 -6.00 -6.56
N LEU A 30 9.30 -4.97 -7.39
CA LEU A 30 8.93 -3.61 -6.94
C LEU A 30 7.51 -3.58 -6.31
N ASN A 31 6.56 -4.34 -6.86
CA ASN A 31 5.24 -4.48 -6.26
C ASN A 31 5.30 -5.22 -4.92
N ALA A 32 6.13 -6.25 -4.78
CA ALA A 32 6.33 -6.98 -3.53
C ALA A 32 7.01 -6.11 -2.47
N ALA A 33 8.04 -5.36 -2.84
CA ALA A 33 8.68 -4.37 -1.98
C ALA A 33 7.68 -3.31 -1.52
N SER A 34 6.80 -2.83 -2.42
CA SER A 34 5.74 -1.88 -2.08
C SER A 34 4.70 -2.49 -1.12
N ALA A 35 4.29 -3.74 -1.35
CA ALA A 35 3.39 -4.46 -0.45
C ALA A 35 3.97 -4.56 0.96
N LEU A 36 5.26 -4.94 1.04
CA LEU A 36 6.01 -5.04 2.29
C LEU A 36 6.19 -3.69 2.97
N ALA A 37 6.43 -2.62 2.22
CA ALA A 37 6.51 -1.26 2.77
C ALA A 37 5.18 -0.83 3.39
N TRP A 38 4.05 -1.06 2.71
CA TRP A 38 2.72 -0.80 3.25
C TRP A 38 2.40 -1.67 4.47
N LEU A 39 2.75 -2.96 4.43
CA LEU A 39 2.55 -3.86 5.56
C LEU A 39 3.42 -3.45 6.77
N ALA A 40 4.69 -3.15 6.55
CA ALA A 40 5.60 -2.66 7.57
C ALA A 40 5.11 -1.34 8.17
N SER A 41 4.58 -0.43 7.35
CA SER A 41 3.95 0.81 7.79
C SER A 41 2.78 0.56 8.75
N ILE A 42 1.92 -0.41 8.45
CA ILE A 42 0.81 -0.82 9.34
C ILE A 42 1.35 -1.41 10.65
N VAL A 43 2.37 -2.28 10.57
CA VAL A 43 2.97 -2.97 11.73
C VAL A 43 3.70 -1.99 12.66
N VAL A 44 4.41 -1.00 12.10
CA VAL A 44 5.12 0.06 12.85
C VAL A 44 4.15 1.10 13.43
N ARG A 45 2.83 0.93 13.24
CA ARG A 45 1.77 1.88 13.66
C ARG A 45 1.99 3.28 13.04
N TRP A 46 2.58 3.32 11.86
CA TRP A 46 2.84 4.53 11.07
C TRP A 46 2.15 4.40 9.71
N PRO A 47 0.80 4.43 9.65
CA PRO A 47 0.08 4.25 8.40
C PRO A 47 0.47 5.37 7.41
N LEU A 48 1.06 4.97 6.28
CA LEU A 48 1.47 5.88 5.19
C LEU A 48 0.30 6.75 4.73
N LEU A 49 -0.90 6.18 4.74
CA LEU A 49 -2.13 6.88 4.40
C LEU A 49 -2.42 8.06 5.35
N GLY A 50 -2.10 7.92 6.64
CA GLY A 50 -2.20 9.02 7.61
C GLY A 50 -1.17 10.13 7.35
N VAL A 51 0.03 9.77 6.87
CA VAL A 51 1.04 10.76 6.46
C VAL A 51 0.59 11.53 5.23
N VAL A 52 0.12 10.83 4.19
CA VAL A 52 -0.37 11.44 2.95
C VAL A 52 -1.58 12.33 3.23
N VAL A 53 -2.61 11.81 3.91
CA VAL A 53 -3.80 12.58 4.25
C VAL A 53 -3.47 13.73 5.20
N GLY A 54 -2.59 13.52 6.19
CA GLY A 54 -2.14 14.56 7.12
C GLY A 54 -1.40 15.71 6.43
N LEU A 55 -0.61 15.42 5.39
CA LEU A 55 0.04 16.43 4.56
C LEU A 55 -0.97 17.15 3.66
N LEU A 56 -1.85 16.42 2.98
CA LEU A 56 -2.91 16.99 2.13
C LEU A 56 -3.89 17.89 2.91
N THR A 57 -4.14 17.54 4.17
CA THR A 57 -5.05 18.26 5.05
C THR A 57 -4.35 19.38 5.83
N GLY A 58 -3.02 19.54 5.68
CA GLY A 58 -2.23 20.58 6.35
C GLY A 58 -1.94 20.33 7.84
N GLN A 59 -2.37 19.19 8.38
CA GLN A 59 -2.26 18.85 9.80
C GLN A 59 -0.93 18.18 10.19
N LYS A 60 -0.12 17.80 9.19
CA LYS A 60 1.15 17.10 9.36
C LYS A 60 0.97 15.80 10.15
N PHE A 61 1.42 15.77 11.41
CA PHE A 61 1.41 14.59 12.27
C PHE A 61 0.42 14.67 13.45
N ARG A 62 -0.45 15.70 13.50
CA ARG A 62 -1.42 15.87 14.61
C ARG A 62 -2.41 14.71 14.74
N TRP A 63 -2.73 14.04 13.64
CA TRP A 63 -3.55 12.82 13.62
C TRP A 63 -2.98 11.67 14.47
N ARG A 64 -1.68 11.66 14.79
CA ARG A 64 -1.09 10.64 15.67
C ARG A 64 -1.54 10.77 17.13
N ARG A 65 -2.07 11.92 17.53
CA ARG A 65 -2.60 12.12 18.89
C ARG A 65 -4.04 11.63 19.04
N ASP A 66 -4.72 11.39 17.93
CA ASP A 66 -6.12 10.98 17.90
C ASP A 66 -6.22 9.47 17.64
N PRO A 67 -6.70 8.67 18.61
CA PRO A 67 -6.78 7.22 18.48
C PRO A 67 -7.78 6.77 17.41
N ASP A 68 -8.83 7.55 17.14
CA ASP A 68 -9.86 7.23 16.14
C ASP A 68 -9.32 7.44 14.73
N LEU A 69 -8.61 8.54 14.50
CA LEU A 69 -7.90 8.79 13.23
C LEU A 69 -6.81 7.75 12.97
N LEU A 70 -6.01 7.41 13.98
CA LEU A 70 -4.99 6.36 13.87
C LEU A 70 -5.60 5.01 13.47
N ARG A 71 -6.71 4.63 14.09
CA ARG A 71 -7.41 3.38 13.80
C ARG A 71 -8.01 3.40 12.39
N ALA A 72 -8.65 4.51 11.99
CA ALA A 72 -9.20 4.68 10.65
C ALA A 72 -8.11 4.63 9.56
N TYR A 73 -6.98 5.31 9.73
CA TYR A 73 -5.86 5.26 8.78
C TYR A 73 -5.21 3.87 8.71
N ARG A 74 -5.12 3.15 9.83
CA ARG A 74 -4.62 1.77 9.84
C ARG A 74 -5.52 0.85 9.01
N TYR A 75 -6.84 0.94 9.17
CA TYR A 75 -7.78 0.14 8.38
C TYR A 75 -7.79 0.56 6.90
N ALA A 76 -7.74 1.86 6.61
CA ALA A 76 -7.70 2.37 5.23
C ALA A 76 -6.43 1.96 4.47
N SER A 77 -5.35 1.59 5.18
CA SER A 77 -4.10 1.11 4.58
C SER A 77 -4.16 -0.36 4.13
N TRP A 78 -5.11 -1.16 4.61
CA TRP A 78 -5.24 -2.58 4.24
C TRP A 78 -5.59 -2.84 2.77
N PRO A 79 -6.54 -2.11 2.14
CA PRO A 79 -6.79 -2.22 0.71
C PRO A 79 -5.53 -2.04 -0.15
N TRP A 80 -4.63 -1.15 0.26
CA TRP A 80 -3.37 -0.92 -0.43
C TRP A 80 -2.45 -2.14 -0.37
N VAL A 81 -2.32 -2.78 0.80
CA VAL A 81 -1.61 -4.06 0.91
C VAL A 81 -2.25 -5.11 0.00
N GLY A 82 -3.57 -5.24 0.05
CA GLY A 82 -4.32 -6.21 -0.74
C GLY A 82 -4.06 -6.09 -2.25
N GLN A 83 -4.12 -4.88 -2.81
CA GLN A 83 -3.85 -4.69 -4.24
C GLN A 83 -2.42 -5.05 -4.64
N TYR A 84 -1.42 -4.72 -3.82
CA TYR A 84 -0.03 -5.01 -4.14
C TYR A 84 0.25 -6.50 -4.03
N VAL A 85 -0.31 -7.18 -3.02
CA VAL A 85 -0.23 -8.65 -2.91
C VAL A 85 -0.90 -9.33 -4.09
N LEU A 86 -2.10 -8.90 -4.48
CA LEU A 86 -2.81 -9.44 -5.64
C LEU A 86 -1.96 -9.31 -6.92
N ARG A 87 -1.34 -8.14 -7.12
CA ARG A 87 -0.44 -7.90 -8.26
C ARG A 87 0.77 -8.81 -8.25
N VAL A 88 1.40 -9.02 -7.09
CA VAL A 88 2.54 -9.94 -6.97
C VAL A 88 2.13 -11.36 -7.33
N VAL A 89 0.98 -11.82 -6.84
CA VAL A 89 0.47 -13.17 -7.14
C VAL A 89 0.14 -13.30 -8.63
N VAL A 90 -0.62 -12.36 -9.20
CA VAL A 90 -1.05 -12.41 -10.61
C VAL A 90 0.14 -12.28 -11.55
N PHE A 91 1.01 -11.28 -11.35
CA PHE A 91 2.19 -11.10 -12.20
C PHE A 91 3.22 -12.21 -11.99
N GLY A 92 3.38 -12.73 -10.77
CA GLY A 92 4.25 -13.87 -10.48
C GLY A 92 3.77 -15.16 -11.16
N ALA A 93 2.47 -15.45 -11.11
CA ALA A 93 1.88 -16.61 -11.78
C ALA A 93 1.99 -16.49 -13.32
N LEU A 94 1.70 -15.31 -13.88
CA LEU A 94 1.83 -15.05 -15.32
C LEU A 94 3.28 -15.10 -15.80
N TRP A 95 4.25 -14.69 -14.96
CA TRP A 95 5.67 -14.82 -15.23
C TRP A 95 6.11 -16.28 -15.24
N LEU A 96 5.67 -17.09 -14.28
CA LEU A 96 5.91 -18.55 -14.27
C LEU A 96 5.31 -19.24 -15.51
N ALA A 97 4.21 -18.70 -16.04
CA ALA A 97 3.59 -19.19 -17.27
C ALA A 97 4.27 -18.67 -18.55
N GLY A 98 5.28 -17.81 -18.47
CA GLY A 98 6.01 -17.25 -19.62
C GLY A 98 5.18 -16.30 -20.50
N GLN A 99 4.02 -15.82 -20.05
CA GLN A 99 3.09 -15.06 -20.88
C GLN A 99 3.35 -13.54 -20.85
N VAL A 100 4.41 -13.11 -21.52
CA VAL A 100 4.88 -11.71 -21.59
C VAL A 100 3.82 -10.74 -22.14
N LEU A 101 3.04 -11.16 -23.16
CA LEU A 101 1.97 -10.33 -23.72
C LEU A 101 0.85 -10.06 -22.70
N VAL A 102 0.39 -11.11 -22.04
CA VAL A 102 -0.67 -11.01 -21.02
C VAL A 102 -0.19 -10.23 -19.81
N LEU A 103 1.10 -10.37 -19.42
CA LEU A 103 1.72 -9.54 -18.39
C LEU A 103 1.63 -8.04 -18.73
N GLY A 104 1.91 -7.67 -19.98
CA GLY A 104 1.80 -6.28 -20.45
C GLY A 104 0.36 -5.74 -20.36
N ILE A 105 -0.63 -6.53 -20.79
CA ILE A 105 -2.05 -6.16 -20.73
C ILE A 105 -2.52 -6.03 -19.28
N MET A 106 -2.25 -7.06 -18.47
CA MET A 106 -2.64 -7.09 -17.06
C MET A 106 -1.96 -5.99 -16.27
N ARG A 107 -0.74 -5.57 -16.63
CA ARG A 107 -0.11 -4.41 -16.04
C ARG A 107 -0.98 -3.17 -16.18
N VAL A 108 -1.41 -2.84 -17.39
CA VAL A 108 -2.22 -1.64 -17.62
C VAL A 108 -3.60 -1.81 -16.99
N ALA A 109 -4.24 -2.96 -17.21
CA ALA A 109 -5.59 -3.26 -16.74
C ALA A 109 -5.70 -3.35 -15.21
N LEU A 110 -4.67 -3.80 -14.49
CA LEU A 110 -4.65 -3.89 -13.03
C LEU A 110 -4.02 -2.67 -12.36
N THR A 111 -3.65 -1.62 -13.10
CA THR A 111 -3.09 -0.40 -12.47
C THR A 111 -4.18 0.57 -12.10
N TRP A 112 -4.83 1.15 -13.09
CA TRP A 112 -5.80 2.19 -12.88
C TRP A 112 -7.03 1.74 -12.10
N PRO A 113 -7.65 0.57 -12.39
CA PRO A 113 -8.83 0.11 -11.68
C PRO A 113 -8.54 -0.23 -10.21
N LEU A 114 -7.44 -0.94 -9.93
CA LEU A 114 -7.07 -1.28 -8.56
C LEU A 114 -6.70 -0.05 -7.74
N GLN A 115 -6.01 0.94 -8.33
CA GLN A 115 -5.79 2.22 -7.65
C GLN A 115 -7.12 2.90 -7.31
N ALA A 116 -8.05 3.00 -8.27
CA ALA A 116 -9.34 3.63 -8.05
C ALA A 116 -10.16 2.91 -6.96
N VAL A 117 -10.19 1.57 -7.01
CA VAL A 117 -10.85 0.74 -5.99
C VAL A 117 -10.20 0.94 -4.63
N CYS A 118 -8.87 1.01 -4.54
CA CYS A 118 -8.19 1.23 -3.28
C CYS A 118 -8.46 2.61 -2.70
N VAL A 119 -8.51 3.66 -3.53
CA VAL A 119 -8.88 5.01 -3.08
C VAL A 119 -10.33 5.02 -2.59
N ALA A 120 -11.26 4.44 -3.35
CA ALA A 120 -12.67 4.35 -2.95
C ALA A 120 -12.86 3.55 -1.66
N ALA A 121 -12.19 2.40 -1.53
CA ALA A 121 -12.20 1.57 -0.33
C ALA A 121 -11.59 2.30 0.87
N SER A 122 -10.44 2.97 0.68
CA SER A 122 -9.80 3.77 1.73
C SER A 122 -10.74 4.85 2.24
N TRP A 123 -11.41 5.57 1.34
CA TRP A 123 -12.37 6.61 1.67
C TRP A 123 -13.61 6.07 2.38
N TRP A 124 -14.14 4.94 1.92
CA TRP A 124 -15.28 4.28 2.55
C TRP A 124 -14.95 3.77 3.96
N ILE A 125 -13.79 3.14 4.14
CA ILE A 125 -13.30 2.69 5.45
C ILE A 125 -13.12 3.87 6.38
N LEU A 126 -12.53 4.97 5.90
CA LEU A 126 -12.34 6.18 6.70
C LEU A 126 -13.68 6.68 7.23
N ARG A 127 -14.68 6.83 6.35
CA ARG A 127 -16.03 7.29 6.72
C ARG A 127 -16.77 6.33 7.64
N ARG A 128 -16.57 5.02 7.53
CA ARG A 128 -17.19 4.04 8.43
C ARG A 128 -16.51 3.94 9.78
N THR A 129 -15.21 4.22 9.85
CA THR A 129 -14.42 4.05 11.08
C THR A 129 -14.41 5.31 11.94
N LEU A 130 -14.61 6.48 11.34
CA LEU A 130 -14.76 7.74 12.06
C LEU A 130 -16.15 7.82 12.74
N PRO A 131 -16.22 8.05 14.06
CA PRO A 131 -17.48 8.31 14.75
C PRO A 131 -18.21 9.53 14.18
N ALA A 132 -19.54 9.52 14.17
CA ALA A 132 -20.36 10.63 13.65
C ALA A 132 -20.08 11.98 14.35
N ASP A 133 -19.68 11.92 15.62
CA ASP A 133 -19.36 13.11 16.42
C ASP A 133 -17.91 13.59 16.24
N HIS A 134 -17.12 12.90 15.43
CA HIS A 134 -15.75 13.31 15.17
C HIS A 134 -15.75 14.60 14.34
N PRO A 135 -15.00 15.64 14.73
CA PRO A 135 -14.96 16.92 14.00
C PRO A 135 -14.24 16.83 12.63
N GLY A 136 -14.15 15.63 12.07
CA GLY A 136 -13.60 15.33 10.75
C GLY A 136 -12.08 15.25 10.70
N LEU A 137 -11.57 14.95 9.50
CA LEU A 137 -10.14 14.81 9.24
C LEU A 137 -9.35 16.11 9.45
N ARG A 138 -10.02 17.27 9.50
CA ARG A 138 -9.42 18.63 9.63
C ARG A 138 -9.25 19.11 11.08
N HIS A 139 -9.86 18.43 12.04
CA HIS A 139 -9.79 18.79 13.45
C HIS A 139 -9.50 17.53 14.28
N PRO A 140 -8.24 17.19 14.56
CA PRO A 140 -7.92 16.04 15.40
C PRO A 140 -8.30 16.39 16.84
N ARG A 141 -8.92 15.46 17.57
CA ARG A 141 -9.16 15.64 19.01
C ARG A 141 -7.82 15.53 19.72
N GLU A 142 -7.45 16.56 20.48
CA GLU A 142 -6.30 16.45 21.38
C GLU A 142 -6.75 15.70 22.63
N PRO A 143 -5.99 14.70 23.11
CA PRO A 143 -6.35 14.02 24.35
C PRO A 143 -6.42 15.06 25.47
N ALA A 144 -7.54 15.08 26.19
CA ALA A 144 -7.69 15.91 27.38
C ALA A 144 -6.53 15.59 28.32
N ALA A 145 -5.79 16.64 28.70
CA ALA A 145 -4.65 16.56 29.61
C ALA A 145 -5.08 16.08 31.00
#